data_AF-A0A6J1DI90-F1
#
_entry.id   AF-A0A6J1DI90-F1
#
_cell.length_a   1.000
_cell.length_b   1.000
_cell.length_c   1.000
_cell.angle_alpha   90.00
_cell.angle_beta   90.00
_cell.angle_gamma   90.00
#
_symmetry.space_group_name_H-M   'P 1'
#
loop_
_entity.id
_entity.type
_entity.pdbx_description
1 polymer ?
#
loop_
_entity_poly.entity_id
_entity_poly.type
_entity_poly.pdbx_seq_one_letter_code
_entity_poly.pdbx_strand_id
1 'polypeptide(L)'
;MARRETVKKAEDLVEMAMGGNDASHDPSHVWRVRDLALSLAEEEGLSSSIDSMEIVELAALLHDIGDYKYLRDPAEEKIVENFLEEEGIEENKKQRILAIIKGMGFKEEIAGLSKAEYSPEFGVVQDADRLDAIGAIGIARCFTFGGSKKRVLHDPAIRPRTSLSKQEYMNKDEQTTVNHFHEKLLKIKDLMKTKAGQRRAEKRHKFMEEFLKEFYDEWDGKA
;
A
#
# COMPACT_ATOMS: atom_id res chain seq x y z
N MET A 1 -9.86 17.03 -21.14
CA MET A 1 -9.12 18.18 -20.58
C MET A 1 -9.34 18.27 -19.07
N ALA A 2 -10.60 18.28 -18.60
CA ALA A 2 -10.94 18.26 -17.17
C ALA A 2 -10.22 17.16 -16.35
N ARG A 3 -10.33 15.87 -16.74
CA ARG A 3 -9.64 14.76 -16.03
C ARG A 3 -8.13 14.99 -15.83
N ARG A 4 -7.42 15.44 -16.87
CA ARG A 4 -5.96 15.66 -16.81
C ARG A 4 -5.61 16.80 -15.85
N GLU A 5 -6.47 17.80 -15.74
CA GLU A 5 -6.31 18.90 -14.80
C GLU A 5 -6.58 18.46 -13.36
N THR A 6 -7.65 17.69 -13.13
CA THR A 6 -7.95 17.10 -11.83
C THR A 6 -6.84 16.18 -11.33
N VAL A 7 -6.31 15.31 -12.20
CA VAL A 7 -5.17 14.44 -11.87
C VAL A 7 -3.96 15.29 -11.47
N LYS A 8 -3.65 16.35 -12.21
CA LYS A 8 -2.53 17.24 -11.86
C LYS A 8 -2.72 17.89 -10.49
N LYS A 9 -3.92 18.35 -10.16
CA LYS A 9 -4.19 18.92 -8.82
C LYS A 9 -4.13 17.87 -7.72
N ALA A 10 -4.52 16.62 -8.00
CA ALA A 10 -4.32 15.51 -7.08
C ALA A 10 -2.83 15.24 -6.86
N GLU A 11 -2.00 15.32 -7.91
CA GLU A 11 -0.54 15.23 -7.78
C GLU A 11 0.03 16.37 -6.91
N ASP A 12 -0.41 17.61 -7.14
CA ASP A 12 0.01 18.77 -6.34
C ASP A 12 -0.39 18.60 -4.85
N LEU A 13 -1.57 18.03 -4.59
CA LEU A 13 -2.03 17.72 -3.23
C LEU A 13 -1.18 16.64 -2.55
N VAL A 14 -0.78 15.59 -3.28
CA VAL A 14 0.12 14.54 -2.79
C VAL A 14 1.48 15.13 -2.40
N GLU A 15 2.07 15.96 -3.26
CA GLU A 15 3.34 16.65 -2.97
C GLU A 15 3.23 17.51 -1.70
N MET A 16 2.14 18.25 -1.56
CA MET A 16 1.89 19.08 -0.38
C MET A 16 1.72 18.27 0.91
N ALA A 17 0.94 17.19 0.85
CA ALA A 17 0.60 16.38 2.02
C ALA A 17 1.74 15.45 2.45
N MET A 18 2.52 14.92 1.49
CA MET A 18 3.49 13.85 1.73
C MET A 18 4.95 14.26 1.54
N GLY A 19 5.24 15.46 1.03
CA GLY A 19 6.62 15.91 0.78
C GLY A 19 7.53 15.97 2.01
N GLY A 20 6.96 15.96 3.22
CA GLY A 20 7.69 15.90 4.49
C GLY A 20 7.85 14.50 5.10
N ASN A 21 7.36 13.45 4.42
CA ASN A 21 7.43 12.07 4.93
C ASN A 21 8.81 11.45 4.66
N ASP A 22 9.12 10.36 5.37
CA ASP A 22 10.32 9.58 5.08
C ASP A 22 10.16 8.79 3.76
N ALA A 23 11.28 8.36 3.18
CA ALA A 23 11.32 7.69 1.87
C ALA A 23 10.56 6.34 1.80
N SER A 24 9.97 5.86 2.90
CA SER A 24 9.04 4.73 2.84
C SER A 24 7.61 5.14 2.48
N HIS A 25 7.20 6.40 2.64
CA HIS A 25 5.85 6.93 2.37
C HIS A 25 5.90 8.36 1.80
N ASP A 26 6.86 8.62 0.91
CA ASP A 26 7.00 9.87 0.17
C ASP A 26 6.10 9.89 -1.09
N PRO A 27 6.00 11.02 -1.82
CA PRO A 27 5.26 11.08 -3.08
C PRO A 27 5.68 10.00 -4.09
N SER A 28 6.96 9.60 -4.10
CA SER A 28 7.47 8.54 -4.96
C SER A 28 6.74 7.21 -4.78
N HIS A 29 6.30 6.88 -3.55
CA HIS A 29 5.47 5.70 -3.31
C HIS A 29 4.14 5.80 -4.06
N VAL A 30 3.44 6.93 -3.92
CA VAL A 30 2.14 7.16 -4.57
C VAL A 30 2.24 7.10 -6.09
N TRP A 31 3.30 7.67 -6.68
CA TRP A 31 3.53 7.59 -8.12
C TRP A 31 3.66 6.15 -8.61
N ARG A 32 4.44 5.32 -7.91
CA ARG A 32 4.58 3.91 -8.26
C ARG A 32 3.28 3.14 -8.09
N VAL A 33 2.51 3.43 -7.04
CA VAL A 33 1.19 2.79 -6.81
C VAL A 33 0.21 3.17 -7.92
N ARG A 34 0.10 4.45 -8.29
CA ARG A 34 -0.71 4.91 -9.41
C ARG A 34 -0.32 4.18 -10.70
N ASP A 35 0.95 4.19 -11.07
CA ASP A 35 1.40 3.61 -12.34
C ASP A 35 1.18 2.09 -12.36
N LEU A 36 1.38 1.41 -11.22
CA LEU A 36 1.03 -0.01 -11.07
C LEU A 36 -0.47 -0.24 -11.18
N ALA A 37 -1.31 0.58 -10.56
CA ALA A 37 -2.77 0.47 -10.59
C ALA A 37 -3.31 0.64 -12.01
N LEU A 38 -2.83 1.65 -12.74
CA LEU A 38 -3.21 1.86 -14.14
C LEU A 38 -2.82 0.66 -15.02
N SER A 39 -1.60 0.14 -14.86
CA SER A 39 -1.13 -1.02 -15.60
C SER A 39 -1.90 -2.31 -15.27
N LEU A 40 -2.26 -2.51 -14.01
CA LEU A 40 -3.13 -3.62 -13.58
C LEU A 40 -4.55 -3.47 -14.14
N ALA A 41 -5.10 -2.25 -14.13
CA ALA A 41 -6.42 -1.98 -14.68
C ALA A 41 -6.52 -2.32 -16.16
N GLU A 42 -5.47 -2.04 -16.94
CA GLU A 42 -5.38 -2.43 -18.34
C GLU A 42 -5.36 -3.96 -18.52
N GLU A 43 -4.54 -4.69 -17.75
CA GLU A 43 -4.47 -6.16 -17.83
C GLU A 43 -5.76 -6.86 -17.40
N GLU A 44 -6.51 -6.26 -16.46
CA GLU A 44 -7.79 -6.79 -15.97
C GLU A 44 -8.99 -6.28 -16.79
N GLY A 45 -8.75 -5.50 -17.87
CA GLY A 45 -9.78 -5.10 -18.84
C GLY A 45 -10.64 -3.90 -18.43
N LEU A 46 -10.27 -3.14 -17.40
CA LEU A 46 -10.99 -1.93 -16.97
C LEU A 46 -10.79 -0.74 -17.91
N SER A 47 -9.81 -0.79 -18.82
CA SER A 47 -9.51 0.27 -19.78
C SER A 47 -10.65 0.62 -20.73
N SER A 48 -11.65 -0.27 -20.85
CA SER A 48 -12.87 -0.02 -21.65
C SER A 48 -13.81 1.02 -21.01
N SER A 49 -13.64 1.32 -19.72
CA SER A 49 -14.46 2.27 -18.96
C SER A 49 -13.59 3.47 -18.54
N ILE A 50 -13.88 4.64 -19.11
CA ILE A 50 -13.18 5.88 -18.78
C ILE A 50 -13.35 6.23 -17.29
N ASP A 51 -14.57 6.04 -16.76
CA ASP A 51 -14.87 6.30 -15.35
C ASP A 51 -14.11 5.34 -14.43
N SER A 52 -13.98 4.06 -14.80
CA SER A 52 -13.20 3.09 -14.01
C SER A 52 -11.73 3.50 -13.95
N MET A 53 -11.15 3.94 -15.07
CA MET A 53 -9.76 4.41 -15.10
C MET A 53 -9.57 5.68 -14.27
N GLU A 54 -10.52 6.61 -14.29
CA GLU A 54 -10.47 7.82 -13.46
C GLU A 54 -10.60 7.48 -11.96
N ILE A 55 -11.49 6.58 -11.58
CA ILE A 55 -11.62 6.09 -10.20
C ILE A 55 -10.33 5.43 -9.73
N VAL A 56 -9.74 4.54 -10.52
CA VAL A 56 -8.49 3.84 -10.17
C VAL A 56 -7.36 4.85 -9.97
N GLU A 57 -7.20 5.79 -10.90
CA GLU A 57 -6.13 6.78 -10.86
C GLU A 57 -6.25 7.70 -9.64
N LEU A 58 -7.43 8.27 -9.41
CA LEU A 58 -7.65 9.18 -8.28
C LEU A 58 -7.59 8.44 -6.94
N ALA A 59 -8.15 7.23 -6.84
CA ALA A 59 -8.04 6.44 -5.62
C ALA A 59 -6.59 6.07 -5.32
N ALA A 60 -5.80 5.66 -6.32
CA ALA A 60 -4.39 5.35 -6.13
C ALA A 60 -3.56 6.59 -5.75
N LEU A 61 -3.88 7.77 -6.30
CA LEU A 61 -3.21 9.02 -5.93
C LEU A 61 -3.50 9.44 -4.48
N LEU A 62 -4.74 9.27 -4.03
CA LEU A 62 -5.23 9.85 -2.78
C LEU A 62 -5.22 8.87 -1.60
N HIS A 63 -4.90 7.58 -1.82
CA HIS A 63 -5.09 6.53 -0.80
C HIS A 63 -4.31 6.70 0.51
N ASP A 64 -3.12 7.29 0.45
CA ASP A 64 -2.20 7.44 1.58
C ASP A 64 -2.29 8.83 2.23
N ILE A 65 -3.10 9.74 1.66
CA ILE A 65 -3.40 11.04 2.26
C ILE A 65 -4.30 10.82 3.48
N GLY A 66 -3.85 11.28 4.64
CA GLY A 66 -4.56 11.09 5.90
C GLY A 66 -4.35 9.71 6.54
N ASP A 67 -3.31 8.95 6.18
CA ASP A 67 -2.95 7.72 6.90
C ASP A 67 -2.61 8.06 8.37
N TYR A 68 -3.29 7.39 9.31
CA TYR A 68 -3.12 7.55 10.76
C TYR A 68 -1.68 7.43 11.28
N LYS A 69 -0.77 6.80 10.52
CA LYS A 69 0.66 6.74 10.86
C LYS A 69 1.37 8.10 10.75
N TYR A 70 0.81 9.00 9.93
CA TYR A 70 1.36 10.31 9.60
C TYR A 70 0.39 11.46 9.87
N LEU A 71 -0.88 11.18 10.22
CA LEU A 71 -1.85 12.18 10.66
C LEU A 71 -1.25 13.08 11.74
N ARG A 72 -1.25 14.39 11.49
CA ARG A 72 -0.83 15.40 12.46
C ARG A 72 -2.04 16.10 13.09
N ASP A 73 -3.16 16.16 12.37
CA ASP A 73 -4.42 16.77 12.79
C ASP A 73 -5.64 15.92 12.35
N PRO A 74 -6.63 15.64 13.22
CA PRO A 74 -7.89 14.99 12.85
C PRO A 74 -8.65 15.65 11.69
N ALA A 75 -8.44 16.95 11.42
CA ALA A 75 -9.01 17.63 10.26
C ALA A 75 -8.49 17.07 8.92
N GLU A 76 -7.35 16.39 8.92
CA GLU A 76 -6.76 15.78 7.72
C GLU A 76 -7.58 14.59 7.18
N GLU A 77 -8.48 14.00 7.98
CA GLU A 77 -9.36 12.90 7.56
C GLU A 77 -10.32 13.28 6.42
N LYS A 78 -10.63 14.57 6.25
CA LYS A 78 -11.57 15.08 5.23
C LYS A 78 -10.90 15.70 4.01
N ILE A 79 -9.57 15.75 3.95
CA ILE A 79 -8.84 16.40 2.86
C ILE A 79 -9.25 15.81 1.50
N VAL A 80 -9.30 14.48 1.42
CA VAL A 80 -9.65 13.77 0.18
C VAL A 80 -11.11 14.03 -0.21
N GLU A 81 -12.04 14.00 0.74
CA GLU A 81 -13.46 14.25 0.47
C GLU A 81 -13.67 15.68 -0.04
N ASN A 82 -13.10 16.68 0.63
CA ASN A 82 -13.17 18.08 0.22
C ASN A 82 -12.55 18.31 -1.16
N PHE A 83 -11.39 17.71 -1.43
CA PHE A 83 -10.74 17.79 -2.75
C PHE A 83 -11.65 17.28 -3.87
N LEU A 84 -12.28 16.11 -3.69
CA LEU A 84 -13.17 15.54 -4.69
C LEU A 84 -14.42 16.40 -4.92
N GLU A 85 -14.93 17.07 -3.89
CA GLU A 85 -16.05 18.01 -3.99
C GLU A 85 -15.67 19.31 -4.72
N GLU A 86 -14.52 19.90 -4.37
CA GLU A 86 -13.99 21.11 -5.01
C GLU A 86 -13.69 20.92 -6.49
N GLU A 87 -13.18 19.73 -6.87
CA GLU A 87 -12.94 19.37 -8.26
C GLU A 87 -14.21 18.98 -9.03
N GLY A 88 -15.37 18.96 -8.37
CA GLY A 88 -16.66 18.68 -9.01
C GLY A 88 -16.79 17.23 -9.49
N ILE A 89 -16.15 16.28 -8.80
CA ILE A 89 -16.28 14.85 -9.11
C ILE A 89 -17.72 14.41 -8.87
N GLU A 90 -18.29 13.70 -9.85
CA GLU A 90 -19.64 13.14 -9.75
C GLU A 90 -19.80 12.31 -8.47
N GLU A 91 -20.92 12.49 -7.76
CA GLU A 91 -21.18 11.86 -6.46
C GLU A 91 -20.98 10.34 -6.47
N ASN A 92 -21.38 9.65 -7.55
CA ASN A 92 -21.17 8.21 -7.69
C ASN A 92 -19.67 7.85 -7.71
N LYS A 93 -18.86 8.59 -8.47
CA LYS A 93 -17.40 8.38 -8.56
C LYS A 93 -16.73 8.73 -7.23
N LYS A 94 -17.11 9.85 -6.61
CA LYS A 94 -16.61 10.28 -5.29
C LYS A 94 -16.82 9.17 -4.25
N GLN A 95 -18.03 8.64 -4.14
CA GLN A 95 -18.35 7.56 -3.19
C GLN A 95 -17.52 6.30 -3.45
N ARG A 96 -17.31 5.93 -4.72
CA ARG A 96 -16.47 4.77 -5.07
C ARG A 96 -15.00 4.99 -4.71
N ILE A 97 -14.45 6.17 -4.98
CA ILE A 97 -13.07 6.54 -4.61
C ILE A 97 -12.89 6.47 -3.09
N LEU A 98 -13.76 7.12 -2.32
CA LEU A 98 -13.70 7.11 -0.86
C LEU A 98 -13.86 5.71 -0.27
N ALA A 99 -14.74 4.88 -0.84
CA ALA A 99 -14.92 3.49 -0.44
C ALA A 99 -13.64 2.66 -0.68
N ILE A 100 -12.95 2.87 -1.81
CA ILE A 100 -11.68 2.20 -2.09
C ILE A 100 -10.65 2.58 -1.03
N ILE A 101 -10.42 3.88 -0.82
CA ILE A 101 -9.41 4.41 0.11
C ILE A 101 -9.64 3.87 1.52
N LYS A 102 -10.88 3.91 2.01
CA LYS A 102 -11.25 3.39 3.33
C LYS A 102 -10.98 1.89 3.49
N GLY A 103 -11.04 1.12 2.39
CA GLY A 103 -10.81 -0.32 2.39
C GLY A 103 -9.35 -0.76 2.21
N MET A 104 -8.40 0.17 1.99
CA MET A 104 -7.02 -0.18 1.65
C MET A 104 -6.25 -0.88 2.79
N GLY A 105 -6.65 -0.66 4.04
CA GLY A 105 -5.90 -1.10 5.21
C GLY A 105 -5.73 -2.62 5.37
N PHE A 106 -4.51 -3.05 5.70
CA PHE A 106 -4.17 -4.46 5.96
C PHE A 106 -4.81 -5.01 7.24
N LYS A 107 -5.11 -4.15 8.22
CA LYS A 107 -5.68 -4.58 9.52
C LYS A 107 -7.13 -5.03 9.36
N GLU A 108 -7.84 -4.41 8.44
CA GLU A 108 -9.24 -4.66 8.10
C GLU A 108 -9.37 -6.01 7.39
N GLU A 109 -8.39 -6.37 6.55
CA GLU A 109 -8.30 -7.66 5.88
C GLU A 109 -8.12 -8.82 6.88
N ILE A 110 -7.20 -8.67 7.85
CA ILE A 110 -6.95 -9.72 8.87
C ILE A 110 -8.15 -9.90 9.83
N ALA A 111 -8.95 -8.86 10.04
CA ALA A 111 -10.14 -8.92 10.90
C ALA A 111 -11.29 -9.75 10.29
N GLY A 112 -11.14 -10.32 9.09
CA GLY A 112 -12.16 -11.13 8.44
C GLY A 112 -13.41 -10.34 8.01
N LEU A 113 -13.34 -9.01 8.04
CA LEU A 113 -14.38 -8.09 7.56
C LEU A 113 -14.43 -8.01 6.02
N SER A 114 -13.59 -8.82 5.37
CA SER A 114 -13.20 -8.73 3.97
C SER A 114 -13.98 -9.73 3.05
N LYS A 115 -15.13 -10.24 3.52
CA LYS A 115 -15.96 -11.21 2.78
C LYS A 115 -17.00 -10.60 1.81
N ALA A 116 -17.01 -9.27 1.66
CA ALA A 116 -17.87 -8.62 0.66
C ALA A 116 -17.25 -8.75 -0.73
N GLU A 117 -18.09 -8.93 -1.77
CA GLU A 117 -17.64 -8.76 -3.14
C GLU A 117 -17.07 -7.36 -3.32
N TYR A 118 -15.82 -7.28 -3.78
CA TYR A 118 -15.16 -6.01 -4.03
C TYR A 118 -15.38 -5.55 -5.47
N SER A 119 -15.34 -4.23 -5.68
CA SER A 119 -15.31 -3.70 -7.04
C SER A 119 -14.00 -4.07 -7.75
N PRO A 120 -14.00 -4.23 -9.08
CA PRO A 120 -12.78 -4.42 -9.85
C PRO A 120 -11.74 -3.31 -9.61
N GLU A 121 -12.17 -2.05 -9.47
CA GLU A 121 -11.28 -0.92 -9.20
C GLU A 121 -10.59 -1.05 -7.83
N PHE A 122 -11.31 -1.52 -6.80
CA PHE A 122 -10.71 -1.76 -5.49
C PHE A 122 -9.63 -2.85 -5.55
N GLY A 123 -9.92 -3.95 -6.24
CA GLY A 123 -8.97 -5.05 -6.39
C GLY A 123 -7.65 -4.57 -7.02
N VAL A 124 -7.75 -3.76 -8.06
CA VAL A 124 -6.58 -3.20 -8.76
C VAL A 124 -5.79 -2.22 -7.90
N VAL A 125 -6.45 -1.25 -7.26
CA VAL A 125 -5.76 -0.24 -6.45
C VAL A 125 -5.08 -0.87 -5.24
N GLN A 126 -5.76 -1.82 -4.58
CA GLN A 126 -5.20 -2.49 -3.42
C GLN A 126 -4.05 -3.43 -3.78
N ASP A 127 -4.15 -4.16 -4.89
CA ASP A 127 -3.04 -4.96 -5.39
C ASP A 127 -1.83 -4.09 -5.76
N ALA A 128 -2.05 -2.90 -6.32
CA ALA A 128 -0.98 -1.98 -6.66
C ALA A 128 -0.18 -1.51 -5.43
N ASP A 129 -0.88 -1.07 -4.38
CA ASP A 129 -0.24 -0.70 -3.10
C ASP A 129 0.52 -1.88 -2.49
N ARG A 130 -0.15 -3.04 -2.41
CA ARG A 130 0.44 -4.27 -1.87
C ARG A 130 1.67 -4.73 -2.64
N LEU A 131 1.64 -4.61 -3.97
CA LEU A 131 2.79 -4.93 -4.81
C LEU A 131 3.98 -4.01 -4.48
N ASP A 132 3.76 -2.70 -4.30
CA ASP A 132 4.82 -1.75 -3.94
C ASP A 132 5.42 -2.01 -2.54
N ALA A 133 4.69 -2.71 -1.67
CA ALA A 133 5.19 -3.15 -0.37
C ALA A 133 6.09 -4.40 -0.41
N ILE A 134 6.20 -5.09 -1.56
CA ILE A 134 6.98 -6.32 -1.70
C ILE A 134 8.04 -6.25 -2.83
N GLY A 135 8.94 -7.24 -2.86
CA GLY A 135 10.07 -7.27 -3.79
C GLY A 135 11.17 -6.29 -3.42
N ALA A 136 12.00 -5.89 -4.38
CA ALA A 136 13.17 -5.04 -4.13
C ALA A 136 12.81 -3.68 -3.48
N ILE A 137 11.76 -3.01 -3.97
CA ILE A 137 11.27 -1.77 -3.36
C ILE A 137 10.70 -2.02 -1.98
N GLY A 138 9.93 -3.11 -1.81
CA GLY A 138 9.41 -3.52 -0.50
C GLY A 138 10.50 -3.72 0.56
N ILE A 139 11.60 -4.38 0.18
CA ILE A 139 12.80 -4.54 1.02
C ILE A 139 13.35 -3.16 1.42
N ALA A 140 13.63 -2.30 0.44
CA ALA A 140 14.20 -0.97 0.71
C ALA A 140 13.30 -0.12 1.62
N ARG A 141 11.99 -0.09 1.36
CA ARG A 141 11.00 0.63 2.18
C ARG A 141 10.93 0.04 3.59
N CYS A 142 10.95 -1.29 3.74
CA CYS A 142 10.90 -1.95 5.04
C CYS A 142 12.08 -1.55 5.94
N PHE A 143 13.31 -1.62 5.42
CA PHE A 143 14.51 -1.23 6.18
C PHE A 143 14.59 0.29 6.42
N THR A 144 14.16 1.11 5.46
CA THR A 144 14.07 2.57 5.63
C THR A 144 13.12 2.94 6.78
N PHE A 145 11.92 2.35 6.78
CA PHE A 145 10.95 2.56 7.86
C PHE A 145 11.48 2.03 9.19
N GLY A 146 12.07 0.84 9.20
CA GLY A 146 12.71 0.26 10.39
C GLY A 146 13.75 1.19 11.01
N GLY A 147 14.64 1.74 10.18
CA GLY A 147 15.64 2.73 10.59
C GLY A 147 15.03 4.03 11.13
N SER A 148 14.04 4.60 10.43
CA SER A 148 13.36 5.83 10.87
C SER A 148 12.69 5.68 12.24
N LYS A 149 12.18 4.48 12.55
CA LYS A 149 11.54 4.12 13.82
C LYS A 149 12.52 3.54 14.85
N LYS A 150 13.82 3.51 14.55
CA LYS A 150 14.88 2.95 15.41
C LYS A 150 14.57 1.51 15.88
N ARG A 151 13.96 0.70 15.00
CA ARG A 151 13.64 -0.70 15.29
C ARG A 151 14.89 -1.55 15.21
N VAL A 152 14.92 -2.61 16.03
CA VAL A 152 15.96 -3.64 15.93
C VAL A 152 15.91 -4.25 14.52
N LEU A 153 17.09 -4.41 13.91
CA LEU A 153 17.21 -4.97 12.55
C LEU A 153 16.72 -6.43 12.53
N HIS A 154 17.41 -7.27 13.30
CA HIS A 154 17.11 -8.68 13.51
C HIS A 154 17.59 -9.08 14.92
N ASP A 155 16.85 -9.97 15.57
CA ASP A 155 17.21 -10.59 16.85
C ASP A 155 16.72 -12.05 16.83
N PRO A 156 17.63 -13.04 16.82
CA PRO A 156 17.27 -14.46 16.83
C PRO A 156 16.46 -14.92 18.05
N ALA A 157 16.53 -14.20 19.18
CA ALA A 157 15.75 -14.50 20.37
C ALA A 157 14.27 -14.10 20.21
N ILE A 158 13.97 -13.15 19.32
CA ILE A 158 12.63 -12.63 19.07
C ILE A 158 12.05 -13.32 17.83
N ARG A 159 11.14 -14.29 18.03
CA ARG A 159 10.51 -15.03 16.93
C ARG A 159 9.40 -14.21 16.23
N PRO A 160 9.20 -14.38 14.93
CA PRO A 160 8.09 -13.74 14.22
C PRO A 160 6.74 -14.26 14.72
N ARG A 161 5.76 -13.36 14.85
CA ARG A 161 4.42 -13.71 15.31
C ARG A 161 3.62 -14.43 14.20
N THR A 162 3.07 -15.58 14.52
CA THR A 162 2.35 -16.44 13.56
C THR A 162 0.85 -16.15 13.51
N SER A 163 0.21 -15.91 14.66
CA SER A 163 -1.17 -15.42 14.77
C SER A 163 -1.15 -13.92 15.00
N LEU A 164 -1.74 -13.15 14.08
CA LEU A 164 -1.91 -11.72 14.23
C LEU A 164 -3.40 -11.44 14.43
N SER A 165 -3.87 -11.40 15.66
CA SER A 165 -5.06 -10.58 15.93
C SER A 165 -4.72 -9.10 15.63
N LYS A 166 -5.72 -8.27 15.34
CA LYS A 166 -5.51 -6.82 15.13
C LYS A 166 -4.75 -6.17 16.29
N GLN A 167 -5.00 -6.62 17.51
CA GLN A 167 -4.32 -6.15 18.73
C GLN A 167 -2.84 -6.57 18.76
N GLU A 168 -2.53 -7.82 18.44
CA GLU A 168 -1.16 -8.30 18.39
C GLU A 168 -0.34 -7.62 17.28
N TYR A 169 -0.93 -7.40 16.10
CA TYR A 169 -0.27 -6.65 15.02
C TYR A 169 0.04 -5.19 15.42
N MET A 170 -0.82 -4.59 16.25
CA MET A 170 -0.63 -3.22 16.73
C MET A 170 0.30 -3.13 17.93
N ASN A 171 0.54 -4.24 18.64
CA ASN A 171 1.51 -4.25 19.72
C ASN A 171 2.93 -4.12 19.12
N LYS A 172 3.61 -3.03 19.50
CA LYS A 172 4.94 -2.67 19.00
C LYS A 172 6.06 -3.24 19.88
N ASP A 173 5.71 -3.79 21.03
CA ASP A 173 6.68 -4.45 21.90
C ASP A 173 7.15 -5.73 21.18
N GLU A 174 8.47 -5.88 21.04
CA GLU A 174 9.14 -7.05 20.45
C GLU A 174 8.99 -7.25 18.92
N GLN A 175 9.01 -6.17 18.12
CA GLN A 175 9.05 -6.28 16.65
C GLN A 175 10.41 -5.89 16.06
N THR A 176 11.03 -6.82 15.30
CA THR A 176 12.22 -6.54 14.48
C THR A 176 11.85 -6.22 13.04
N THR A 177 12.74 -5.54 12.32
CA THR A 177 12.55 -5.21 10.89
C THR A 177 12.45 -6.48 10.06
N VAL A 178 13.31 -7.46 10.31
CA VAL A 178 13.28 -8.76 9.62
C VAL A 178 12.01 -9.57 9.96
N ASN A 179 11.52 -9.54 11.21
CA ASN A 179 10.27 -10.23 11.54
C ASN A 179 9.07 -9.66 10.78
N HIS A 180 9.11 -8.39 10.36
CA HIS A 180 8.05 -7.80 9.54
C HIS A 180 7.85 -8.52 8.20
N PHE A 181 8.92 -9.11 7.63
CA PHE A 181 8.81 -9.92 6.43
C PHE A 181 7.90 -11.13 6.65
N HIS A 182 8.17 -11.89 7.71
CA HIS A 182 7.41 -13.09 8.06
C HIS A 182 6.00 -12.78 8.58
N GLU A 183 5.86 -11.69 9.31
CA GLU A 183 4.59 -11.28 9.89
C GLU A 183 3.61 -10.77 8.83
N LYS A 184 4.10 -10.04 7.82
CA LYS A 184 3.29 -9.37 6.81
C LYS A 184 3.75 -9.62 5.38
N LEU A 185 4.98 -9.21 5.02
CA LEU A 185 5.35 -9.03 3.61
C LEU A 185 5.28 -10.32 2.79
N LEU A 186 5.71 -11.45 3.37
CA LEU A 186 5.65 -12.77 2.73
C LEU A 186 4.22 -13.34 2.62
N LYS A 187 3.24 -12.77 3.33
CA LYS A 187 1.83 -13.17 3.25
C LYS A 187 1.06 -12.38 2.18
N ILE A 188 1.62 -11.26 1.71
CA ILE A 188 0.92 -10.34 0.81
C ILE A 188 0.55 -11.00 -0.53
N LYS A 189 1.39 -11.91 -1.04
CA LYS A 189 1.16 -12.57 -2.33
C LYS A 189 -0.17 -13.35 -2.37
N ASP A 190 -0.56 -13.95 -1.24
CA ASP A 190 -1.76 -14.78 -1.13
C ASP A 190 -3.03 -13.94 -0.92
N LEU A 191 -2.86 -12.62 -0.75
CA LEU A 191 -3.94 -11.67 -0.54
C LEU A 191 -4.25 -10.84 -1.81
N MET A 192 -3.57 -11.12 -2.92
CA MET A 192 -3.80 -10.44 -4.19
C MET A 192 -5.19 -10.77 -4.75
N LYS A 193 -5.93 -9.72 -5.13
CA LYS A 193 -7.32 -9.79 -5.59
C LYS A 193 -7.44 -10.05 -7.09
N THR A 194 -6.48 -9.59 -7.87
CA THR A 194 -6.46 -9.67 -9.34
C THR A 194 -5.53 -10.77 -9.84
N LYS A 195 -5.80 -11.30 -11.03
CA LYS A 195 -4.92 -12.32 -11.65
C LYS A 195 -3.56 -11.72 -11.99
N ALA A 196 -3.53 -10.48 -12.48
CA ALA A 196 -2.31 -9.73 -12.77
C ALA A 196 -1.50 -9.45 -11.50
N GLY A 197 -2.17 -9.05 -10.41
CA GLY A 197 -1.57 -8.88 -9.09
C GLY A 197 -0.90 -10.14 -8.59
N GLN A 198 -1.60 -11.28 -8.61
CA GLN A 198 -1.07 -12.59 -8.23
C GLN A 198 0.19 -12.97 -9.02
N ARG A 199 0.14 -12.85 -10.36
CA ARG A 199 1.31 -13.15 -11.21
C ARG A 199 2.52 -12.28 -10.88
N ARG A 200 2.30 -10.96 -10.71
CA ARG A 200 3.38 -10.00 -10.41
C ARG A 200 3.93 -10.20 -9.00
N ALA A 201 3.08 -10.56 -8.05
CA ALA A 201 3.45 -10.79 -6.66
C ALA A 201 4.38 -11.99 -6.52
N GLU A 202 4.20 -13.05 -7.30
CA GLU A 202 5.01 -14.26 -7.16
C GLU A 202 6.50 -14.03 -7.45
N LYS A 203 6.80 -13.23 -8.48
CA LYS A 203 8.19 -12.82 -8.77
C LYS A 203 8.77 -11.98 -7.63
N ARG A 204 8.00 -11.04 -7.07
CA ARG A 204 8.44 -10.16 -5.98
C ARG A 204 8.62 -10.92 -4.67
N HIS A 205 7.74 -11.88 -4.39
CA HIS A 205 7.81 -12.79 -3.24
C HIS A 205 9.09 -13.61 -3.27
N LYS A 206 9.35 -14.30 -4.39
CA LYS A 206 10.56 -15.11 -4.56
C LYS A 206 11.84 -14.31 -4.31
N PHE A 207 11.90 -13.08 -4.81
CA PHE A 207 13.06 -12.20 -4.58
C PHE A 207 13.26 -11.88 -3.09
N MET A 208 12.18 -11.71 -2.31
CA MET A 208 12.29 -11.48 -0.87
C MET A 208 12.76 -12.74 -0.12
N GLU A 209 12.32 -13.93 -0.54
CA GLU A 209 12.82 -15.19 0.03
C GLU A 209 14.31 -15.37 -0.24
N GLU A 210 14.76 -15.09 -1.47
CA GLU A 210 16.17 -15.10 -1.85
C GLU A 210 16.99 -14.10 -1.02
N PHE A 211 16.49 -12.85 -0.88
CA PHE A 211 17.10 -11.84 -0.03
C PHE A 211 17.22 -12.29 1.44
N LEU A 212 16.15 -12.86 2.02
CA LEU A 212 16.17 -13.31 3.41
C LEU A 212 17.14 -14.47 3.61
N LYS A 213 17.20 -15.40 2.66
CA LYS A 213 18.17 -16.50 2.70
C LYS A 213 19.59 -15.94 2.77
N GLU A 214 19.94 -15.03 1.87
CA GLU A 214 21.27 -14.40 1.85
C GLU A 214 21.52 -13.62 3.15
N PHE A 215 20.55 -12.83 3.60
CA PHE A 215 20.63 -12.08 4.85
C PHE A 215 20.97 -12.99 6.05
N TYR A 216 20.33 -14.16 6.15
CA TYR A 216 20.61 -15.11 7.24
C TYR A 216 21.98 -15.79 7.08
N ASP A 217 22.38 -16.13 5.86
CA ASP A 217 23.70 -16.69 5.59
C ASP A 217 24.80 -15.68 5.96
N GLU A 218 24.64 -14.40 5.61
CA GLU A 218 25.55 -13.31 6.02
C GLU A 218 25.54 -13.10 7.54
N TRP A 219 24.36 -13.06 8.16
CA TRP A 219 24.20 -12.85 9.60
C TRP A 219 24.89 -13.93 10.44
N ASP A 220 24.83 -15.18 9.98
CA ASP A 220 25.48 -16.33 10.62
C ASP A 220 26.97 -16.50 10.21
N GLY A 221 27.48 -15.67 9.30
CA GLY A 221 28.87 -15.75 8.80
C GLY A 221 29.14 -16.95 7.89
N LYS A 222 28.15 -17.38 7.12
CA LYS A 222 28.20 -18.55 6.20
C LYS A 222 28.33 -18.17 4.71
N ALA A 223 28.12 -16.90 4.37
CA ALA A 223 28.19 -16.37 3.01
C ALA A 223 29.62 -16.27 2.47
#